data_AF-A0A1R0ZWS0-F1
#
_entry.id   AF-A0A1R0ZWS0-F1
#
_cell.length_a   1.000
_cell.length_b   1.000
_cell.length_c   1.000
_cell.angle_alpha   90.00
_cell.angle_beta   90.00
_cell.angle_gamma   90.00
#
_symmetry.space_group_name_H-M   'P 1'
#
loop_
_entity.id
_entity.type
_entity.pdbx_description
1 polymer ?
#
loop_
_entity_poly.entity_id
_entity_poly.type
_entity_poly.pdbx_seq_one_letter_code
_entity_poly.pdbx_strand_id
1 'polypeptide(L)'
;MKRWTSAGLILFLTVGMLLAGCSSKPYGHYRDDQMIGFINGLNDQEKKIEFDISEWTKRDEPGPAIEDWGVVYEALVLPSTKINNETGDKLKWEDLKQGQMVQINPSRTEKITDTPDELIVLSMSNEQLFKRAGLLASKKGSYRTTVIYEEGKGEPFDINDIEKEASIMLKGGYSMMAYNPNDVLDIKKMFNIEQFPVILVFNTEKLALKTDRLEDAVSFLKAK
;
A
#
# COMPACT_ATOMS: atom_id res chain seq x y z
N MET A 1 58.77 -43.49 -11.36
CA MET A 1 58.94 -42.21 -10.63
C MET A 1 59.22 -41.08 -11.61
N LYS A 2 58.22 -40.25 -11.94
CA LYS A 2 58.39 -38.83 -12.32
C LYS A 2 57.03 -38.15 -12.37
N ARG A 3 57.00 -36.96 -11.79
CA ARG A 3 55.83 -36.21 -11.29
C ARG A 3 55.03 -35.61 -12.43
N TRP A 4 53.70 -35.68 -12.33
CA TRP A 4 52.81 -34.78 -13.07
C TRP A 4 52.96 -33.37 -12.50
N THR A 5 53.44 -32.44 -13.32
CA THR A 5 53.43 -31.01 -13.01
C THR A 5 52.18 -30.40 -13.64
N SER A 6 51.32 -29.95 -12.75
CA SER A 6 50.21 -29.03 -12.91
C SER A 6 50.53 -27.83 -13.81
N ALA A 7 50.06 -27.87 -15.07
CA ALA A 7 49.93 -26.70 -15.92
C ALA A 7 48.89 -27.01 -17.00
N GLY A 8 47.65 -26.54 -16.80
CA GLY A 8 46.61 -26.69 -17.82
C GLY A 8 45.21 -26.91 -17.27
N LEU A 9 44.77 -26.12 -16.29
CA LEU A 9 43.34 -26.04 -15.98
C LEU A 9 42.96 -24.71 -15.31
N ILE A 10 43.50 -23.59 -15.82
CA ILE A 10 43.08 -22.25 -15.42
C ILE A 10 42.84 -21.44 -16.70
N LEU A 11 41.83 -21.84 -17.48
CA LEU A 11 41.33 -20.97 -18.55
C LEU A 11 39.93 -21.37 -19.06
N PHE A 12 39.00 -21.82 -18.21
CA PHE A 12 37.60 -22.03 -18.64
C PHE A 12 36.60 -21.98 -17.48
N LEU A 13 36.77 -21.05 -16.54
CA LEU A 13 35.83 -20.88 -15.42
C LEU A 13 35.69 -19.42 -14.98
N THR A 14 35.72 -18.50 -15.94
CA THR A 14 35.52 -17.05 -15.72
C THR A 14 34.52 -16.42 -16.69
N VAL A 15 33.52 -17.18 -17.16
CA VAL A 15 32.44 -16.66 -18.03
C VAL A 15 31.02 -17.04 -17.56
N GLY A 16 30.87 -17.66 -16.37
CA GLY A 16 29.58 -18.17 -15.88
C GLY A 16 29.02 -17.49 -14.62
N MET A 17 29.53 -16.33 -14.20
CA MET A 17 29.15 -15.70 -12.92
C MET A 17 28.91 -14.18 -13.01
N LEU A 18 28.35 -13.69 -14.12
CA LEU A 18 28.04 -12.26 -14.27
C LEU A 18 26.60 -11.93 -14.72
N LEU A 19 25.68 -12.89 -14.77
CA LEU A 19 24.29 -12.62 -15.19
C LEU A 19 23.21 -13.29 -14.33
N ALA A 20 23.45 -13.43 -13.02
CA ALA A 20 22.36 -13.49 -12.05
C ALA A 20 22.19 -12.10 -11.42
N GLY A 21 22.07 -11.08 -12.27
CA GLY A 21 21.40 -9.87 -11.84
C GLY A 21 19.99 -10.30 -11.48
N CYS A 22 19.70 -10.40 -10.19
CA CYS A 22 18.35 -10.53 -9.69
C CYS A 22 17.55 -9.36 -10.27
N SER A 23 16.91 -9.58 -11.41
CA SER A 23 15.85 -8.72 -11.91
C SER A 23 14.70 -8.88 -10.93
N SER A 24 14.79 -8.19 -9.80
CA SER A 24 13.74 -8.17 -8.80
C SER A 24 12.59 -7.36 -9.41
N LYS A 25 11.68 -8.04 -10.12
CA LYS A 25 10.37 -7.50 -10.45
C LYS A 25 9.67 -7.19 -9.12
N PRO A 26 9.48 -5.92 -8.72
CA PRO A 26 8.96 -5.56 -7.39
C PRO A 26 7.57 -6.16 -7.14
N TYR A 27 6.80 -6.30 -8.21
CA TYR A 27 5.44 -6.83 -8.22
C TYR A 27 5.35 -8.22 -8.87
N GLY A 28 6.48 -8.89 -9.10
CA GLY A 28 6.52 -10.21 -9.77
C GLY A 28 5.92 -11.36 -8.97
N HIS A 29 5.41 -11.09 -7.76
CA HIS A 29 4.67 -12.05 -6.96
C HIS A 29 3.19 -12.18 -7.40
N TYR A 30 2.67 -11.24 -8.20
CA TYR A 30 1.33 -11.33 -8.77
C TYR A 30 1.30 -12.27 -9.98
N ARG A 31 0.19 -13.02 -10.11
CA ARG A 31 -0.04 -13.95 -11.22
C ARG A 31 -0.90 -13.33 -12.31
N ASP A 32 -0.67 -13.74 -13.56
CA ASP A 32 -1.42 -13.29 -14.73
C ASP A 32 -2.92 -13.62 -14.66
N ASP A 33 -3.26 -14.76 -14.07
CA ASP A 33 -4.64 -15.24 -13.94
C ASP A 33 -5.36 -14.68 -12.70
N GLN A 34 -4.71 -13.81 -11.93
CA GLN A 34 -5.25 -13.23 -10.70
C GLN A 34 -5.06 -11.71 -10.72
N MET A 35 -5.99 -11.01 -11.38
CA MET A 35 -5.98 -9.54 -11.38
C MET A 35 -6.31 -9.04 -9.98
N ILE A 36 -5.28 -8.65 -9.23
CA ILE A 36 -5.40 -8.13 -7.87
C ILE A 36 -5.22 -6.62 -7.89
N GLY A 37 -6.11 -5.93 -7.20
CA GLY A 37 -6.04 -4.49 -7.03
C GLY A 37 -6.59 -4.05 -5.68
N PHE A 38 -6.71 -2.75 -5.53
CA PHE A 38 -7.28 -2.12 -4.35
C PHE A 38 -8.49 -1.29 -4.75
N ILE A 39 -9.54 -1.30 -3.94
CA ILE A 39 -10.65 -0.36 -4.10
C ILE A 39 -10.11 1.05 -3.83
N ASN A 40 -10.14 1.92 -4.83
CA ASN A 40 -9.76 3.33 -4.72
C ASN A 40 -10.97 4.22 -4.41
N GLY A 41 -12.14 3.87 -4.95
CA GLY A 41 -13.39 4.59 -4.70
C GLY A 41 -14.63 3.72 -4.91
N LEU A 42 -15.70 4.08 -4.21
CA LEU A 42 -17.02 3.44 -4.31
C LEU A 42 -18.06 4.50 -4.67
N ASN A 43 -18.84 4.25 -5.71
CA ASN A 43 -20.02 5.05 -6.05
C ASN A 43 -21.28 4.24 -5.75
N ASP A 44 -21.92 4.54 -4.63
CA ASP A 44 -23.10 3.81 -4.15
C ASP A 44 -24.32 3.95 -5.08
N GLN A 45 -24.45 5.09 -5.76
CA GLN A 45 -25.60 5.40 -6.62
C GLN A 45 -25.52 4.62 -7.94
N GLU A 46 -24.34 4.60 -8.54
CA GLU A 46 -24.10 3.93 -9.83
C GLU A 46 -23.66 2.48 -9.66
N LYS A 47 -23.39 2.03 -8.43
CA LYS A 47 -22.76 0.74 -8.13
C LYS A 47 -21.47 0.52 -8.91
N LYS A 48 -20.65 1.57 -8.98
CA LYS A 48 -19.33 1.53 -9.62
C LYS A 48 -18.21 1.48 -8.60
N ILE A 49 -17.20 0.68 -8.90
CA ILE A 49 -15.96 0.61 -8.14
C ILE A 49 -14.83 1.11 -9.02
N GLU A 50 -14.04 2.02 -8.48
CA GLU A 50 -12.76 2.41 -9.05
C GLU A 50 -11.67 1.53 -8.42
N PHE A 51 -10.97 0.74 -9.21
CA PHE A 51 -9.88 -0.12 -8.75
C PHE A 51 -8.53 0.46 -9.15
N ASP A 52 -7.60 0.51 -8.19
CA ASP A 52 -6.18 0.67 -8.44
C ASP A 52 -5.56 -0.71 -8.73
N ILE A 53 -5.21 -0.94 -9.99
CA ILE A 53 -4.58 -2.18 -10.47
C ILE A 53 -3.12 -1.92 -10.90
N SER A 54 -2.50 -0.85 -10.40
CA SER A 54 -1.15 -0.43 -10.79
C SER A 54 -0.13 -1.52 -10.52
N GLU A 55 -0.14 -2.10 -9.31
CA GLU A 55 0.83 -3.15 -8.94
C GLU A 55 0.70 -4.39 -9.84
N TRP A 56 -0.53 -4.84 -10.10
CA TRP A 56 -0.76 -6.00 -10.99
C TRP A 56 -0.39 -5.70 -12.44
N THR A 57 -0.68 -4.50 -12.94
CA THR A 57 -0.34 -4.13 -14.33
C THR A 57 1.18 -4.07 -14.53
N LYS A 58 1.92 -3.62 -13.51
CA LYS A 58 3.38 -3.50 -13.50
C LYS A 58 4.11 -4.79 -13.11
N ARG A 59 3.42 -5.90 -12.89
CA ARG A 59 4.00 -7.15 -12.36
C ARG A 59 5.17 -7.70 -13.17
N ASP A 60 5.18 -7.44 -14.47
CA ASP A 60 6.23 -7.90 -15.38
C ASP A 60 7.35 -6.88 -15.61
N GLU A 61 7.23 -5.67 -15.09
CA GLU A 61 8.20 -4.62 -15.30
C GLU A 61 9.50 -4.88 -14.52
N PRO A 62 10.66 -4.85 -15.19
CA PRO A 62 11.94 -5.09 -14.54
C PRO A 62 12.46 -3.86 -13.80
N GLY A 63 13.11 -4.11 -12.66
CA GLY A 63 14.04 -3.17 -12.04
C GLY A 63 13.45 -2.27 -10.94
N PRO A 64 14.32 -1.57 -10.19
CA PRO A 64 13.94 -0.72 -9.05
C PRO A 64 13.42 0.67 -9.45
N ALA A 65 13.43 1.00 -10.75
CA ALA A 65 13.06 2.29 -11.31
C ALA A 65 11.80 2.17 -12.19
N ILE A 66 10.81 1.42 -11.72
CA ILE A 66 9.49 1.41 -12.34
C ILE A 66 8.94 2.84 -12.30
N GLU A 67 8.49 3.31 -13.46
CA GLU A 67 7.87 4.63 -13.58
C GLU A 67 6.65 4.75 -12.66
N ASP A 68 6.47 5.92 -12.04
CA ASP A 68 5.40 6.18 -11.08
C ASP A 68 4.07 6.56 -11.77
N TRP A 69 3.59 5.69 -12.67
CA TRP A 69 2.28 5.84 -13.32
C TRP A 69 1.22 5.00 -12.61
N GLY A 70 0.01 5.54 -12.42
CA GLY A 70 -1.11 4.80 -11.86
C GLY A 70 -1.95 4.12 -12.94
N VAL A 71 -2.59 3.00 -12.61
CA VAL A 71 -3.61 2.36 -13.44
C VAL A 71 -4.89 2.24 -12.65
N VAL A 72 -5.89 2.95 -13.14
CA VAL A 72 -7.25 2.89 -12.64
C VAL A 72 -8.11 2.09 -13.62
N TYR A 73 -8.93 1.21 -13.05
CA TYR A 73 -9.95 0.44 -13.76
C TYR A 73 -11.29 0.67 -13.08
N GLU A 74 -12.25 1.23 -13.80
CA GLU A 74 -13.61 1.38 -13.30
C GLU A 74 -14.45 0.18 -13.73
N ALA A 75 -15.26 -0.34 -12.81
CA ALA A 75 -16.20 -1.41 -13.09
C ALA A 75 -17.56 -1.22 -12.41
N LEU A 76 -18.62 -1.57 -13.13
CA LEU A 76 -20.00 -1.62 -12.68
C LEU A 76 -20.28 -2.98 -12.03
N VAL A 77 -20.72 -2.97 -10.78
CA VAL A 77 -21.15 -4.18 -10.06
C VAL A 77 -22.62 -4.45 -10.34
N LEU A 78 -22.89 -5.53 -11.05
CA LEU A 78 -24.24 -5.96 -11.39
C LEU A 78 -24.84 -6.82 -10.27
N PRO A 79 -26.17 -6.99 -10.21
CA PRO A 79 -26.80 -7.95 -9.28
C PRO A 79 -26.32 -9.40 -9.46
N SER A 80 -25.79 -9.74 -10.63
CA SER A 80 -25.20 -11.04 -10.95
C SER A 80 -23.72 -11.17 -10.54
N THR A 81 -23.03 -10.06 -10.27
CA THR A 81 -21.64 -10.08 -9.81
C THR A 81 -21.58 -10.76 -8.44
N LYS A 82 -20.76 -11.80 -8.32
CA LYS A 82 -20.51 -12.47 -7.04
C LYS A 82 -19.53 -11.64 -6.23
N ILE A 83 -19.80 -11.44 -4.96
CA ILE A 83 -18.86 -10.80 -4.04
C ILE A 83 -18.65 -11.79 -2.90
N ASN A 84 -17.43 -12.30 -2.77
CA ASN A 84 -17.08 -13.31 -1.78
C ASN A 84 -15.82 -12.87 -1.02
N ASN A 85 -15.57 -13.42 0.15
CA ASN A 85 -14.24 -13.35 0.78
C ASN A 85 -13.36 -14.54 0.34
N GLU A 86 -12.10 -14.57 0.76
CA GLU A 86 -11.15 -15.68 0.47
C GLU A 86 -11.63 -17.06 0.95
N THR A 87 -12.50 -17.13 1.95
CA THR A 87 -13.08 -18.39 2.46
C THR A 87 -14.32 -18.84 1.69
N GLY A 88 -14.80 -18.04 0.73
CA GLY A 88 -15.98 -18.31 -0.09
C GLY A 88 -17.30 -17.86 0.53
N ASP A 89 -17.28 -17.14 1.67
CA ASP A 89 -18.48 -16.56 2.23
C ASP A 89 -18.96 -15.41 1.37
N LYS A 90 -20.28 -15.36 1.15
CA LYS A 90 -20.91 -14.34 0.36
C LYS A 90 -20.97 -13.01 1.12
N LEU A 91 -20.46 -11.97 0.47
CA LEU A 91 -20.52 -10.58 0.90
C LEU A 91 -21.58 -9.81 0.10
N LYS A 92 -21.88 -8.60 0.56
CA LYS A 92 -22.74 -7.63 -0.11
C LYS A 92 -21.95 -6.39 -0.50
N TRP A 93 -22.58 -5.53 -1.29
CA TRP A 93 -22.01 -4.24 -1.67
C TRP A 93 -21.59 -3.41 -0.46
N GLU A 94 -22.41 -3.40 0.59
CA GLU A 94 -22.18 -2.61 1.81
C GLU A 94 -21.00 -3.10 2.66
N ASP A 95 -20.49 -4.31 2.37
CA ASP A 95 -19.31 -4.86 3.05
C ASP A 95 -18.00 -4.40 2.39
N LEU A 96 -18.06 -3.81 1.18
CA LEU A 96 -16.90 -3.30 0.48
C LEU A 96 -16.43 -1.97 1.09
N LYS A 97 -15.11 -1.78 1.13
CA LYS A 97 -14.48 -0.61 1.76
C LYS A 97 -13.39 -0.03 0.89
N GLN A 98 -13.17 1.29 1.03
CA GLN A 98 -12.06 1.95 0.37
C GLN A 98 -10.72 1.42 0.90
N GLY A 99 -9.76 1.19 0.00
CA GLY A 99 -8.46 0.59 0.29
C GLY A 99 -8.46 -0.94 0.41
N GLN A 100 -9.62 -1.60 0.32
CA GLN A 100 -9.72 -3.05 0.41
C GLN A 100 -9.00 -3.72 -0.78
N MET A 101 -8.18 -4.73 -0.48
CA MET A 101 -7.55 -5.57 -1.49
C MET A 101 -8.56 -6.58 -2.04
N VAL A 102 -8.59 -6.74 -3.36
CA VAL A 102 -9.57 -7.57 -4.07
C VAL A 102 -8.93 -8.27 -5.27
N GLN A 103 -9.31 -9.52 -5.51
CA GLN A 103 -9.14 -10.16 -6.81
C GLN A 103 -10.38 -9.90 -7.67
N ILE A 104 -10.15 -9.54 -8.93
CA ILE A 104 -11.17 -9.17 -9.91
C ILE A 104 -11.19 -10.25 -11.00
N ASN A 105 -12.35 -10.90 -11.18
CA ASN A 105 -12.55 -11.98 -12.15
C ASN A 105 -13.62 -11.60 -13.20
N PRO A 106 -13.42 -11.95 -14.49
CA PRO A 106 -12.22 -12.58 -15.04
C PRO A 106 -11.00 -11.64 -15.00
N SER A 107 -9.80 -12.21 -14.91
CA SER A 107 -8.56 -11.46 -15.14
C SER A 107 -8.57 -10.88 -16.55
N ARG A 108 -7.89 -9.75 -16.80
CA ARG A 108 -7.90 -9.05 -18.09
C ARG A 108 -7.33 -9.92 -19.22
N THR A 109 -8.18 -10.68 -19.92
CA THR A 109 -7.86 -11.42 -21.14
C THR A 109 -8.56 -10.78 -22.33
N GLU A 110 -7.84 -9.91 -23.04
CA GLU A 110 -8.14 -9.29 -24.36
C GLU A 110 -9.38 -8.39 -24.51
N LYS A 111 -10.46 -8.58 -23.75
CA LYS A 111 -11.61 -7.65 -23.68
C LYS A 111 -11.89 -7.33 -22.21
N ILE A 112 -11.63 -6.09 -21.82
CA ILE A 112 -12.07 -5.59 -20.53
C ILE A 112 -13.60 -5.56 -20.57
N THR A 113 -14.24 -6.40 -19.77
CA THR A 113 -15.61 -6.11 -19.36
C THR A 113 -15.52 -5.05 -18.29
N ASP A 114 -16.33 -4.01 -18.40
CA ASP A 114 -16.57 -3.03 -17.34
C ASP A 114 -17.44 -3.62 -16.22
N THR A 115 -17.67 -4.93 -16.22
CA THR A 115 -18.59 -5.66 -15.35
C THR A 115 -17.91 -6.97 -14.93
N PRO A 116 -17.40 -7.06 -13.69
CA PRO A 116 -16.76 -8.27 -13.22
C PRO A 116 -17.81 -9.34 -12.91
N ASP A 117 -17.47 -10.59 -13.19
CA ASP A 117 -18.30 -11.75 -12.83
C ASP A 117 -18.20 -12.03 -11.33
N GLU A 118 -17.00 -11.83 -10.76
CA GLU A 118 -16.73 -12.07 -9.36
C GLU A 118 -15.66 -11.13 -8.81
N LEU A 119 -15.88 -10.71 -7.56
CA LEU A 119 -14.91 -10.01 -6.72
C LEU A 119 -14.63 -10.88 -5.50
N ILE A 120 -13.35 -11.16 -5.25
CA ILE A 120 -12.91 -11.89 -4.05
C ILE A 120 -12.17 -10.91 -3.16
N VAL A 121 -12.75 -10.61 -2.00
CA VAL A 121 -12.16 -9.74 -0.97
C VAL A 121 -11.03 -10.48 -0.27
N LEU A 122 -9.82 -9.93 -0.36
CA LEU A 122 -8.59 -10.53 0.13
C LEU A 122 -8.19 -9.96 1.50
N SER A 123 -7.69 -10.83 2.38
CA SER A 123 -7.18 -10.44 3.69
C SER A 123 -5.90 -9.64 3.53
N MET A 124 -5.73 -8.61 4.37
CA MET A 124 -4.54 -7.77 4.38
C MET A 124 -3.83 -7.89 5.71
N SER A 125 -2.51 -8.03 5.67
CA SER A 125 -1.67 -7.86 6.86
C SER A 125 -1.72 -6.40 7.36
N ASN A 126 -1.37 -6.18 8.62
CA ASN A 126 -1.28 -4.83 9.18
C ASN A 126 -0.32 -3.94 8.38
N GLU A 127 0.81 -4.48 7.92
CA GLU A 127 1.77 -3.74 7.10
C GLU A 127 1.14 -3.29 5.77
N GLN A 128 0.40 -4.16 5.09
CA GLN A 128 -0.31 -3.80 3.85
C GLN A 128 -1.38 -2.73 4.12
N LEU A 129 -2.14 -2.84 5.22
CA LEU A 129 -3.12 -1.83 5.61
C LEU A 129 -2.46 -0.47 5.86
N PHE A 130 -1.34 -0.44 6.59
CA PHE A 130 -0.63 0.81 6.90
C PHE A 130 0.05 1.39 5.65
N LYS A 131 0.59 0.56 4.76
CA LYS A 131 1.13 0.97 3.46
C LYS A 131 0.03 1.60 2.62
N ARG A 132 -1.12 0.93 2.49
CA ARG A 132 -2.24 1.42 1.66
C ARG A 132 -2.85 2.72 2.20
N ALA A 133 -2.93 2.87 3.53
CA ALA A 133 -3.35 4.11 4.17
C ALA A 133 -2.28 5.23 4.13
N GLY A 134 -1.11 4.98 3.53
CA GLY A 134 -0.04 5.97 3.44
C GLY A 134 0.54 6.37 4.79
N LEU A 135 0.50 5.48 5.78
CA LEU A 135 0.96 5.75 7.14
C LEU A 135 2.45 5.46 7.32
N LEU A 136 2.98 4.45 6.63
CA LEU A 136 4.37 4.03 6.80
C LEU A 136 5.38 5.04 6.26
N ALA A 137 6.53 5.12 6.90
CA ALA A 137 7.67 5.87 6.37
C ALA A 137 8.23 5.18 5.12
N SER A 138 8.70 5.96 4.14
CA SER A 138 9.24 5.43 2.89
C SER A 138 10.69 4.95 2.99
N LYS A 139 11.43 5.36 4.04
CA LYS A 139 12.87 5.09 4.19
C LYS A 139 13.19 4.49 5.56
N LYS A 140 14.07 3.48 5.57
CA LYS A 140 14.57 2.89 6.82
C LYS A 140 15.27 3.96 7.68
N GLY A 141 14.89 4.02 8.95
CA GLY A 141 15.40 5.01 9.90
C GLY A 141 14.70 6.38 9.84
N SER A 142 13.74 6.58 8.95
CA SER A 142 12.87 7.77 8.97
C SER A 142 11.53 7.48 9.64
N TYR A 143 10.81 8.55 9.95
CA TYR A 143 9.49 8.51 10.56
C TYR A 143 8.52 9.38 9.76
N ARG A 144 7.34 8.85 9.46
CA ARG A 144 6.25 9.61 8.86
C ARG A 144 5.27 10.04 9.95
N THR A 145 4.87 11.30 9.92
CA THR A 145 3.90 11.85 10.86
C THR A 145 2.59 12.12 10.14
N THR A 146 1.50 11.56 10.67
CA THR A 146 0.16 11.76 10.12
C THR A 146 -0.77 12.27 11.20
N VAL A 147 -1.42 13.40 10.94
CA VAL A 147 -2.48 13.95 11.78
C VAL A 147 -3.82 13.44 11.26
N ILE A 148 -4.55 12.74 12.11
CA ILE A 148 -5.91 12.30 11.84
C ILE A 148 -6.86 13.25 12.55
N TYR A 149 -7.82 13.81 11.81
CA TYR A 149 -8.81 14.74 12.35
C TYR A 149 -10.23 14.34 11.95
N GLU A 150 -11.21 14.96 12.59
CA GLU A 150 -12.62 14.65 12.32
C GLU A 150 -13.06 15.27 10.98
N GLU A 151 -13.73 14.48 10.16
CA GLU A 151 -14.25 14.94 8.88
C GLU A 151 -15.19 16.15 9.05
N GLY A 152 -15.07 17.13 8.16
CA GLY A 152 -15.89 18.34 8.18
C GLY A 152 -15.50 19.40 9.22
N LYS A 153 -14.56 19.13 10.15
CA LYS A 153 -14.11 20.12 11.14
C LYS A 153 -12.94 21.01 10.70
N GLY A 154 -12.46 20.84 9.47
CA GLY A 154 -11.27 21.52 8.95
C GLY A 154 -9.98 20.93 9.52
N GLU A 155 -8.84 21.31 8.93
CA GLU A 155 -7.54 20.87 9.41
C GLU A 155 -7.24 21.49 10.79
N PRO A 156 -6.74 20.69 11.75
CA PRO A 156 -6.55 21.14 13.14
C PRO A 156 -5.32 22.04 13.32
N PHE A 157 -4.38 22.03 12.38
CA PHE A 157 -3.13 22.77 12.44
C PHE A 157 -2.88 23.49 11.12
N ASP A 158 -2.43 24.74 11.19
CA ASP A 158 -1.95 25.47 10.02
C ASP A 158 -0.54 24.98 9.64
N ILE A 159 -0.29 24.78 8.34
CA ILE A 159 1.00 24.29 7.87
C ILE A 159 2.16 25.24 8.22
N ASN A 160 1.92 26.55 8.26
CA ASN A 160 2.94 27.54 8.63
C ASN A 160 3.32 27.42 10.11
N ASP A 161 2.35 27.09 10.96
CA ASP A 161 2.60 26.85 12.39
C ASP A 161 3.42 25.56 12.57
N ILE A 162 3.11 24.50 11.80
CA ILE A 162 3.91 23.28 11.77
C ILE A 162 5.33 23.57 11.28
N GLU A 163 5.52 24.35 10.22
CA GLU A 163 6.85 24.73 9.73
C GLU A 163 7.66 25.48 10.78
N LYS A 164 7.03 26.41 11.50
CA LYS A 164 7.70 27.24 12.50
C LYS A 164 8.03 26.48 13.79
N GLU A 165 7.07 25.71 14.30
CA GLU A 165 7.12 25.15 15.65
C GLU A 165 7.49 23.66 15.68
N ALA A 166 7.24 22.97 14.57
CA ALA A 166 7.36 21.52 14.46
C ALA A 166 8.01 21.04 13.15
N SER A 167 8.88 21.86 12.51
CA SER A 167 9.52 21.54 11.22
C SER A 167 10.17 20.16 11.13
N ILE A 168 10.58 19.57 12.25
CA ILE A 168 11.12 18.21 12.31
C ILE A 168 10.11 17.15 11.82
N MET A 169 8.80 17.37 12.01
CA MET A 169 7.74 16.49 11.52
C MET A 169 7.68 16.45 9.99
N LEU A 170 8.09 17.53 9.32
CA LEU A 170 8.09 17.61 7.86
C LEU A 170 9.23 16.81 7.23
N LYS A 171 10.35 16.63 7.94
CA LYS A 171 11.57 16.01 7.39
C LYS A 171 11.40 14.54 6.98
N GLY A 172 10.51 13.81 7.64
CA GLY A 172 10.26 12.39 7.37
C GLY A 172 8.96 12.10 6.63
N GLY A 173 8.28 13.16 6.18
CA GLY A 173 6.95 13.11 5.59
C GLY A 173 5.88 13.48 6.61
N TYR A 174 5.08 14.48 6.26
CA TYR A 174 3.94 14.95 7.02
C TYR A 174 2.69 14.85 6.16
N SER A 175 1.59 14.40 6.74
CA SER A 175 0.28 14.45 6.11
C SER A 175 -0.81 14.73 7.14
N MET A 176 -1.89 15.34 6.69
CA MET A 176 -3.13 15.44 7.44
C MET A 176 -4.21 14.71 6.66
N MET A 177 -5.05 13.94 7.34
CA MET A 177 -6.20 13.31 6.70
C MET A 177 -7.41 13.26 7.63
N ALA A 178 -8.58 13.51 7.07
CA ALA A 178 -9.84 13.32 7.77
C ALA A 178 -10.07 11.83 8.01
N TYR A 179 -10.59 11.50 9.19
CA TYR A 179 -11.02 10.14 9.50
C TYR A 179 -12.26 9.76 8.69
N ASN A 180 -12.15 8.67 7.92
CA ASN A 180 -13.26 8.08 7.19
C ASN A 180 -13.58 6.68 7.76
N PRO A 181 -14.78 6.44 8.33
CA PRO A 181 -15.17 5.13 8.85
C PRO A 181 -15.37 4.06 7.76
N ASN A 182 -15.46 4.46 6.50
CA ASN A 182 -15.66 3.56 5.35
C ASN A 182 -14.33 3.06 4.74
N ASP A 183 -13.19 3.46 5.29
CA ASP A 183 -11.90 2.88 4.93
C ASP A 183 -11.75 1.46 5.48
N VAL A 184 -11.01 0.61 4.76
CA VAL A 184 -10.69 -0.76 5.20
C VAL A 184 -9.96 -0.76 6.53
N LEU A 185 -9.07 0.23 6.72
CA LEU A 185 -8.39 0.47 7.98
C LEU A 185 -9.23 1.42 8.84
N ASP A 186 -10.01 0.85 9.76
CA ASP A 186 -10.65 1.62 10.82
C ASP A 186 -9.58 2.08 11.82
N ILE A 187 -8.95 3.22 11.53
CA ILE A 187 -7.85 3.81 12.33
C ILE A 187 -8.29 4.02 13.78
N LYS A 188 -9.55 4.43 13.99
CA LYS A 188 -10.09 4.69 15.33
C LYS A 188 -10.08 3.42 16.17
N LYS A 189 -10.59 2.31 15.63
CA LYS A 189 -10.57 1.01 16.32
C LYS A 189 -9.15 0.44 16.42
N MET A 190 -8.39 0.46 15.33
CA MET A 190 -7.05 -0.13 15.25
C MET A 190 -6.10 0.45 16.31
N PHE A 191 -6.14 1.77 16.53
CA PHE A 191 -5.24 2.44 17.46
C PHE A 191 -5.89 2.87 18.76
N ASN A 192 -7.13 2.43 19.03
CA ASN A 192 -7.93 2.82 20.18
C ASN A 192 -7.90 4.36 20.39
N ILE A 193 -8.40 5.10 19.40
CA ILE A 193 -8.45 6.55 19.43
C ILE A 193 -9.78 6.99 20.02
N GLU A 194 -9.71 7.71 21.14
CA GLU A 194 -10.88 8.21 21.86
C GLU A 194 -11.30 9.59 21.36
N GLN A 195 -10.33 10.43 20.98
CA GLN A 195 -10.53 11.81 20.57
C GLN A 195 -9.68 12.21 19.36
N PHE A 196 -10.18 13.19 18.61
CA PHE A 196 -9.48 13.84 17.50
C PHE A 196 -9.19 15.32 17.86
N PRO A 197 -8.13 15.93 17.30
CA PRO A 197 -7.15 15.31 16.41
C PRO A 197 -6.22 14.35 17.14
N VAL A 198 -5.62 13.42 16.41
CA VAL A 198 -4.55 12.54 16.91
C VAL A 198 -3.38 12.55 15.94
N ILE A 199 -2.18 12.57 16.48
CA ILE A 199 -0.91 12.52 15.78
C ILE A 199 -0.36 11.10 15.88
N LEU A 200 -0.16 10.47 14.73
CA LEU A 200 0.44 9.15 14.61
C LEU A 200 1.81 9.29 13.96
N VAL A 201 2.83 8.70 14.58
CA VAL A 201 4.19 8.65 14.02
C VAL A 201 4.52 7.20 13.72
N PHE A 202 4.80 6.89 12.47
CA PHE A 202 5.14 5.55 12.00
C PHE A 202 6.59 5.49 11.53
N ASN A 203 7.23 4.34 11.72
CA ASN A 203 8.44 4.00 10.98
C ASN A 203 8.06 3.22 9.70
N THR A 204 8.99 2.48 9.11
CA THR A 204 8.75 1.68 7.89
C THR A 204 7.86 0.46 8.10
N GLU A 205 7.54 0.09 9.34
CA GLU A 205 6.87 -1.19 9.68
C GLU A 205 5.62 -1.00 10.55
N LYS A 206 5.64 -0.04 11.48
CA LYS A 206 4.63 0.06 12.55
C LYS A 206 4.53 1.45 13.15
N LEU A 207 3.46 1.64 13.92
CA LEU A 207 3.26 2.80 14.78
C LEU A 207 4.37 2.86 15.85
N ALA A 208 5.02 4.01 15.93
CA ALA A 208 6.07 4.29 16.91
C ALA A 208 5.60 5.24 18.02
N LEU A 209 4.66 6.14 17.72
CA LEU A 209 4.05 7.06 18.68
C LEU A 209 2.60 7.36 18.32
N LYS A 210 1.72 7.39 19.32
CA LYS A 210 0.38 7.99 19.25
C LYS A 210 0.27 9.06 20.33
N THR A 211 -0.09 10.28 19.96
CA THR A 211 -0.30 11.40 20.89
C THR A 211 -1.33 12.37 20.30
N ASP A 212 -1.98 13.19 21.11
CA ASP A 212 -2.81 14.31 20.68
C ASP A 212 -2.09 15.66 20.83
N ARG A 213 -0.83 15.64 21.29
CA ARG A 213 -0.02 16.84 21.55
C ARG A 213 1.13 16.98 20.58
N LEU A 214 1.24 18.17 19.98
CA LEU A 214 2.30 18.49 19.03
C LEU A 214 3.69 18.41 19.68
N GLU A 215 3.83 18.93 20.90
CA GLU A 215 5.11 18.93 21.63
C GLU A 215 5.67 17.53 21.86
N ASP A 216 4.81 16.55 22.10
CA ASP A 216 5.21 15.16 22.35
C ASP A 216 5.74 14.51 21.07
N ALA A 217 5.08 14.75 19.93
CA ALA A 217 5.53 14.29 18.63
C ALA A 217 6.89 14.92 18.26
N VAL A 218 7.05 16.23 18.46
CA VAL A 218 8.31 16.93 18.24
C VAL A 218 9.42 16.39 19.14
N SER A 219 9.14 16.18 20.42
CA SER A 219 10.12 15.68 21.39
C SER A 219 10.55 14.26 21.05
N PHE A 220 9.61 13.39 20.67
CA PHE A 220 9.91 12.05 20.19
C PHE A 220 10.86 12.08 18.99
N LEU A 221 10.55 12.88 17.98
CA LEU A 221 11.34 12.97 16.75
C LEU A 221 12.74 13.56 16.99
N LYS A 222 12.89 14.53 17.91
CA LYS A 222 14.19 15.08 18.29
C LYS A 222 15.10 14.07 18.99
N ALA A 223 14.51 13.06 19.62
CA ALA A 223 15.24 12.00 20.34
C ALA A 223 15.66 10.83 19.43
N LYS A 224 15.38 10.89 18.12
CA LYS A 224 15.75 9.87 17.13
C LYS A 224 16.84 10.37 16.19
#